data_AF-A0A7W1T0J1-F1
#
_entry.id   AF-A0A7W1T0J1-F1
#
_cell.length_a   1.000
_cell.length_b   1.000
_cell.length_c   1.000
_cell.angle_alpha   90.00
_cell.angle_beta   90.00
_cell.angle_gamma   90.00
#
_symmetry.space_group_name_H-M   'P 1'
#
loop_
_entity.id
_entity.type
_entity.pdbx_description
1 polymer ?
#
loop_
_entity_poly.entity_id
_entity_poly.type
_entity_poly.pdbx_seq_one_letter_code
_entity_poly.pdbx_strand_id
1 'polypeptide(L)'
;MAGTYSITAAEQTRIFQCPSCKETINTSAAQCPYCSAPIDAGAAEAAANLMHKVNDACSDASYLRIMAGSLLVAFIVSLIPMVSWVGTLAYCFLVFAVPVMAARWWAKFASLKSDDRDFPRAKRTVLIALTIWAPFALLFALSVLGRVSHR
;
A
#
# COMPACT_ATOMS: atom_id res chain seq x y z
N MET A 1 31.86 11.12 1.26
CA MET A 1 31.10 12.00 0.35
C MET A 1 29.81 11.29 -0.02
N ALA A 2 28.77 11.45 0.81
CA ALA A 2 27.43 10.93 0.54
C ALA A 2 26.61 12.09 -0.03
N GLY A 3 26.17 11.96 -1.28
CA GLY A 3 25.35 12.97 -1.93
C GLY A 3 24.00 13.09 -1.22
N THR A 4 23.77 14.24 -0.59
CA THR A 4 22.46 14.73 -0.19
C THR A 4 21.69 15.08 -1.46
N TYR A 5 20.89 14.15 -1.98
CA TYR A 5 19.91 14.46 -3.01
C TYR A 5 18.74 15.17 -2.33
N SER A 6 18.81 16.50 -2.31
CA SER A 6 17.73 17.39 -1.94
C SER A 6 16.56 17.19 -2.91
N ILE A 7 15.57 16.40 -2.52
CA ILE A 7 14.27 16.36 -3.22
C ILE A 7 13.56 17.67 -2.86
N THR A 8 13.92 18.77 -3.54
CA THR A 8 13.14 20.00 -3.50
C THR A 8 11.84 19.75 -4.24
N ALA A 9 10.73 19.88 -3.50
CA ALA A 9 9.36 19.53 -3.86
C ALA A 9 8.72 20.33 -5.03
N ALA A 10 9.50 20.91 -5.95
CA ALA A 10 9.00 21.76 -7.03
C ALA A 10 9.20 21.19 -8.45
N GLU A 11 9.97 20.12 -8.62
CA GLU A 11 10.05 19.38 -9.89
C GLU A 11 9.65 17.92 -9.66
N GLN A 12 8.36 17.72 -9.35
CA GLN A 12 7.75 16.41 -9.53
C GLN A 12 7.78 16.10 -11.02
N THR A 13 8.88 15.50 -11.44
CA THR A 13 9.08 14.82 -12.71
C THR A 13 8.05 13.69 -12.75
N ARG A 14 6.82 14.05 -13.13
CA ARG A 14 5.72 13.11 -13.29
C ARG A 14 6.12 12.22 -14.45
N ILE A 15 6.32 10.96 -14.11
CA ILE A 15 6.74 9.92 -15.04
C ILE A 15 5.52 9.19 -15.58
N PHE A 16 5.50 8.96 -16.89
CA PHE A 16 4.47 8.20 -17.56
C PHE A 16 5.07 7.28 -18.64
N GLN A 17 4.36 6.22 -19.02
CA GLN A 17 4.79 5.37 -20.13
C GLN A 17 4.33 5.95 -21.47
N CYS A 18 5.26 6.07 -22.42
CA CYS A 18 4.96 6.53 -23.77
C CYS A 18 3.96 5.58 -24.45
N PRO A 19 2.87 6.07 -25.07
CA PRO A 19 1.87 5.21 -25.72
C PRO A 19 2.42 4.46 -26.95
N SER A 20 3.46 5.00 -27.60
CA SER A 20 4.03 4.39 -28.81
C SER A 20 5.10 3.34 -28.53
N CYS A 21 5.99 3.58 -27.54
CA CYS A 21 7.14 2.70 -27.27
C CYS A 21 7.14 2.07 -25.87
N LYS A 22 6.18 2.42 -25.00
CA LYS A 22 6.04 1.96 -23.60
C LYS A 22 7.20 2.29 -22.66
N GLU A 23 8.14 3.13 -23.11
CA GLU A 23 9.25 3.59 -22.27
C GLU A 23 8.80 4.65 -21.27
N THR A 24 9.41 4.69 -20.08
CA THR A 24 9.03 5.64 -19.01
C THR A 24 9.73 6.97 -19.23
N ILE A 25 8.95 8.05 -19.36
CA ILE A 25 9.41 9.39 -19.73
C ILE A 25 8.75 10.46 -18.86
N ASN A 26 9.34 11.65 -18.83
CA ASN A 26 8.82 12.80 -18.09
C ASN A 26 7.71 13.53 -18.85
N THR A 27 6.69 13.99 -18.13
CA THR A 27 5.59 14.82 -18.68
C THR A 27 6.06 16.15 -19.28
N SER A 28 7.26 16.62 -18.93
CA SER A 28 7.85 17.86 -19.47
C SER A 28 8.45 17.71 -20.88
N ALA A 29 8.58 16.48 -21.41
CA ALA A 29 9.14 16.26 -22.74
C ALA A 29 8.06 16.38 -23.83
N ALA A 30 8.22 17.33 -24.75
CA ALA A 30 7.32 17.52 -25.90
C ALA A 30 7.43 16.39 -26.95
N GLN A 31 8.53 15.63 -26.95
CA GLN A 31 8.79 14.51 -27.84
C GLN A 31 9.44 13.37 -27.06
N CYS A 32 9.08 12.12 -27.39
CA CYS A 32 9.67 10.96 -26.73
C CYS A 32 11.15 10.81 -27.15
N PRO A 33 12.11 10.77 -26.22
CA PRO A 33 13.53 10.63 -26.57
C PRO A 33 13.88 9.27 -27.21
N TYR A 34 13.00 8.27 -27.10
CA TYR A 34 13.24 6.92 -27.59
C TYR A 34 12.62 6.66 -28.97
N CYS A 35 11.38 7.10 -29.19
CA CYS A 35 10.66 6.86 -30.45
C CYS A 35 10.40 8.13 -31.27
N SER A 36 10.80 9.31 -30.78
CA SER A 36 10.55 10.62 -31.40
C SER A 36 9.08 10.93 -31.69
N ALA A 37 8.15 10.14 -31.15
CA ALA A 37 6.73 10.40 -31.30
C ALA A 37 6.35 11.72 -30.60
N PRO A 38 5.48 12.55 -31.21
CA PRO A 38 4.98 13.77 -30.58
C PRO A 38 4.14 13.38 -29.37
N ILE A 39 4.40 14.05 -28.25
CA ILE A 39 3.67 13.83 -26.99
C ILE A 39 2.70 14.98 -26.81
N ASP A 40 1.42 14.66 -26.72
CA ASP A 40 0.43 15.64 -26.25
C ASP A 40 0.56 15.81 -24.73
N ALA A 41 0.78 17.04 -24.28
CA ALA A 41 0.95 17.35 -22.86
C ALA A 41 -0.30 16.97 -22.04
N GLY A 42 -1.51 17.13 -22.61
CA GLY A 42 -2.75 16.73 -21.95
C GLY A 42 -2.86 15.21 -21.75
N ALA A 43 -2.56 14.43 -22.78
CA ALA A 43 -2.51 12.97 -22.69
C ALA A 43 -1.41 12.47 -21.74
N ALA A 44 -0.24 13.13 -21.72
CA ALA A 44 0.87 12.81 -20.82
C ALA A 44 0.50 13.04 -19.35
N GLU A 45 -0.15 14.16 -19.03
CA GLU A 45 -0.64 14.44 -17.67
C GLU A 45 -1.71 13.45 -17.23
N ALA A 46 -2.64 13.09 -18.12
CA ALA A 46 -3.66 12.10 -17.83
C ALA A 46 -3.05 10.71 -17.55
N ALA A 47 -2.06 10.29 -18.34
CA ALA A 47 -1.34 9.04 -18.14
C ALA A 47 -0.53 9.04 -16.83
N ALA A 48 0.18 10.14 -16.53
CA ALA A 48 0.92 10.28 -15.28
C ALA A 48 0.00 10.24 -14.05
N ASN A 49 -1.17 10.89 -14.11
CA ASN A 49 -2.15 10.86 -13.02
C ASN A 49 -2.71 9.45 -12.79
N LEU A 50 -2.91 8.66 -13.85
CA LEU A 50 -3.31 7.26 -13.73
C LEU A 50 -2.20 6.42 -13.08
N MET A 51 -0.96 6.56 -13.55
CA MET A 51 0.19 5.83 -12.99
C MET A 51 0.41 6.18 -11.51
N HIS A 52 0.25 7.46 -11.13
CA HIS A 52 0.31 7.88 -9.73
C HIS A 52 -0.76 7.19 -8.89
N LYS A 53 -2.02 7.15 -9.35
CA LYS A 53 -3.11 6.45 -8.63
C LYS A 53 -2.87 4.96 -8.48
N VAL A 54 -2.31 4.31 -9.49
CA VAL A 54 -1.95 2.88 -9.44
C VAL A 54 -0.82 2.66 -8.44
N ASN A 55 0.21 3.52 -8.47
CA ASN A 55 1.33 3.44 -7.54
C ASN A 55 0.88 3.67 -6.08
N ASP A 56 -0.01 4.63 -5.84
CA ASP A 56 -0.63 4.86 -4.53
C ASP A 56 -1.38 3.60 -4.06
N ALA A 57 -2.15 2.95 -4.94
CA ALA A 57 -2.86 1.73 -4.60
C ALA A 57 -1.91 0.57 -4.25
N CYS A 58 -0.81 0.41 -4.99
CA CYS A 58 0.22 -0.60 -4.75
C CYS A 58 1.00 -0.34 -3.44
N SER A 59 1.30 0.92 -3.15
CA SER A 59 1.97 1.35 -1.92
C SER A 59 1.09 1.07 -0.71
N ASP A 60 -0.19 1.47 -0.74
CA ASP A 60 -1.16 1.19 0.33
C ASP A 60 -1.34 -0.32 0.55
N ALA A 61 -1.40 -1.12 -0.52
CA ALA A 61 -1.48 -2.57 -0.44
C ALA A 61 -0.26 -3.19 0.23
N SER A 62 0.94 -2.71 -0.09
CA SER A 62 2.19 -3.17 0.52
C SER A 62 2.28 -2.76 1.99
N TYR A 63 1.84 -1.54 2.31
CA TYR A 63 1.75 -1.06 3.69
C TYR A 63 0.82 -1.93 4.54
N LEU A 64 -0.36 -2.30 4.01
CA LEU A 64 -1.28 -3.24 4.66
C LEU A 64 -0.63 -4.59 4.96
N ARG A 65 0.16 -5.13 4.04
CA ARG A 65 0.90 -6.38 4.25
C ARG A 65 1.94 -6.25 5.37
N ILE A 66 2.67 -5.14 5.42
CA ILE A 66 3.67 -4.89 6.48
C ILE A 66 2.95 -4.77 7.84
N MET A 67 1.82 -4.08 7.89
CA MET A 67 1.00 -3.96 9.11
C MET A 67 0.40 -5.30 9.55
N ALA A 68 -0.01 -6.16 8.62
CA ALA A 68 -0.42 -7.52 8.95
C ALA A 68 0.76 -8.35 9.49
N GLY A 69 1.97 -8.14 8.98
CA GLY A 69 3.19 -8.77 9.50
C GLY A 69 3.58 -8.27 10.89
N SER A 70 3.35 -7.00 11.21
CA SER A 70 3.69 -6.44 12.52
C SER A 70 2.81 -6.98 13.66
N LEU A 71 1.65 -7.59 13.35
CA LEU A 71 0.86 -8.33 14.33
C LEU A 71 1.64 -9.45 15.00
N LEU A 72 2.50 -10.14 14.25
CA LEU A 72 3.35 -11.20 14.80
C LEU A 72 4.33 -10.62 15.83
N VAL A 73 4.93 -9.47 15.52
CA VAL A 73 5.86 -8.78 16.42
C VAL A 73 5.13 -8.29 17.67
N ALA A 74 3.96 -7.66 17.50
CA ALA A 74 3.14 -7.21 18.63
C ALA A 74 2.71 -8.37 19.54
N PHE A 75 2.35 -9.51 18.94
CA PHE A 75 2.03 -10.74 19.67
C PHE A 75 3.22 -11.24 20.48
N ILE A 76 4.42 -11.36 19.89
CA ILE A 76 5.63 -11.79 20.60
C ILE A 76 5.97 -10.82 21.74
N VAL A 77 5.89 -9.51 21.51
CA VAL A 77 6.15 -8.49 22.55
C VAL A 77 5.15 -8.59 23.70
N SER A 78 3.88 -8.95 23.41
CA SER A 78 2.85 -9.10 24.45
C SER A 78 3.13 -10.22 25.44
N LEU A 79 3.96 -11.22 25.08
CA LEU A 79 4.39 -12.32 25.95
C LEU A 79 5.41 -11.88 27.01
N ILE A 80 6.04 -10.71 26.84
CA ILE A 80 7.02 -10.19 27.79
C ILE A 80 6.25 -9.44 28.90
N PRO A 81 6.22 -9.94 30.15
CA PRO A 81 5.38 -9.37 31.21
C PRO A 81 5.69 -7.90 31.50
N MET A 82 6.94 -7.48 31.30
CA MET A 82 7.38 -6.10 31.53
C MET A 82 6.85 -5.08 30.51
N VAL A 83 6.54 -5.52 29.27
CA VAL A 83 6.08 -4.65 28.15
C VAL A 83 4.67 -5.06 27.66
N SER A 84 4.03 -6.01 28.35
CA SER A 84 2.81 -6.68 27.91
C SER A 84 1.65 -5.71 27.66
N TRP A 85 1.54 -4.63 28.43
CA TRP A 85 0.49 -3.62 28.27
C TRP A 85 0.59 -2.88 26.93
N VAL A 86 1.79 -2.47 26.52
CA VAL A 86 2.04 -1.82 25.22
C VAL A 86 1.77 -2.79 24.08
N GLY A 87 2.27 -4.03 24.21
CA GLY A 87 2.06 -5.09 23.23
C GLY A 87 0.57 -5.39 23.03
N THR A 88 -0.20 -5.46 24.12
CA THR A 88 -1.65 -5.71 24.07
C THR A 88 -2.40 -4.54 23.41
N LEU A 89 -2.08 -3.30 23.75
CA LEU A 89 -2.70 -2.13 23.12
C LEU A 89 -2.38 -2.06 21.63
N ALA A 90 -1.11 -2.26 21.25
CA ALA A 90 -0.67 -2.28 19.86
C ALA A 90 -1.36 -3.41 19.08
N TYR A 91 -1.47 -4.59 19.67
CA TYR A 91 -2.14 -5.74 19.09
C TYR A 91 -3.63 -5.48 18.87
N CYS A 92 -4.35 -4.99 19.90
CA CYS A 92 -5.75 -4.57 19.77
C CYS A 92 -5.91 -3.53 18.64
N PHE A 93 -5.08 -2.49 18.64
CA PHE A 93 -5.12 -1.45 17.60
C PHE A 93 -4.94 -2.04 16.21
N LEU A 94 -3.94 -2.90 16.00
CA LEU A 94 -3.67 -3.51 14.70
C LEU A 94 -4.80 -4.45 14.24
N VAL A 95 -5.40 -5.21 15.15
CA VAL A 95 -6.53 -6.11 14.83
C VAL A 95 -7.71 -5.33 14.26
N PHE A 96 -7.99 -4.11 14.75
CA PHE A 96 -9.06 -3.26 14.20
C PHE A 96 -8.60 -2.37 13.04
N ALA A 97 -7.37 -1.86 13.07
CA ALA A 97 -6.86 -0.95 12.05
C ALA A 97 -6.69 -1.61 10.68
N VAL A 98 -6.21 -2.86 10.63
CA VAL A 98 -5.99 -3.61 9.39
C VAL A 98 -7.29 -3.79 8.57
N PRO A 99 -8.41 -4.29 9.12
CA PRO A 99 -9.65 -4.43 8.35
C PRO A 99 -10.25 -3.08 7.95
N VAL A 100 -10.15 -2.05 8.79
CA VAL A 100 -10.62 -0.69 8.43
C VAL A 100 -9.83 -0.14 7.25
N MET A 101 -8.50 -0.26 7.27
CA MET A 101 -7.66 0.19 6.17
C MET A 101 -7.86 -0.65 4.90
N ALA A 102 -8.06 -1.96 5.02
CA ALA A 102 -8.38 -2.83 3.89
C ALA A 102 -9.73 -2.47 3.26
N ALA A 103 -10.75 -2.21 4.08
CA ALA A 103 -12.06 -1.74 3.62
C ALA A 103 -11.97 -0.37 2.94
N ARG A 104 -11.23 0.58 3.52
CA ARG A 104 -10.94 1.90 2.92
C ARG A 104 -10.23 1.76 1.58
N TRP A 105 -9.25 0.87 1.49
CA TRP A 105 -8.53 0.59 0.25
C TRP A 105 -9.48 0.02 -0.81
N TRP A 106 -10.38 -0.88 -0.44
CA TRP A 106 -11.41 -1.38 -1.36
C TRP A 106 -12.38 -0.31 -1.82
N ALA A 107 -12.90 0.51 -0.90
CA ALA A 107 -13.79 1.61 -1.27
C ALA A 107 -13.13 2.60 -2.23
N LYS A 108 -11.83 2.89 -2.05
CA LYS A 108 -11.10 3.89 -2.83
C LYS A 108 -10.61 3.36 -4.18
N PHE A 109 -10.08 2.15 -4.23
CA PHE A 109 -9.34 1.65 -5.38
C PHE A 109 -10.02 0.52 -6.14
N ALA A 110 -11.07 -0.13 -5.62
CA ALA A 110 -11.67 -1.28 -6.30
C ALA A 110 -12.25 -0.97 -7.69
N SER A 111 -12.65 0.29 -7.93
CA SER A 111 -13.25 0.76 -9.19
C SER A 111 -12.23 1.25 -10.23
N LEU A 112 -10.93 1.30 -9.92
CA LEU A 112 -9.91 1.70 -10.90
C LEU A 112 -9.79 0.64 -11.99
N LYS A 113 -10.04 1.07 -13.23
CA LYS A 113 -9.84 0.27 -14.44
C LYS A 113 -8.50 0.68 -15.05
N SER A 114 -7.42 0.03 -14.60
CA SER A 114 -6.11 0.11 -15.27
C SER A 114 -5.83 -1.20 -16.02
N ASP A 115 -5.24 -1.10 -17.21
CA ASP A 115 -4.76 -2.23 -18.02
C ASP A 115 -3.42 -2.78 -17.49
N ASP A 116 -2.83 -2.13 -16.48
CA ASP A 116 -1.55 -2.54 -15.89
C ASP A 116 -1.68 -3.85 -15.10
N ARG A 117 -0.76 -4.79 -15.40
CA ARG A 117 -0.64 -6.10 -14.73
C ARG A 117 -0.35 -6.01 -13.22
N ASP A 118 0.05 -4.83 -12.73
CA ASP A 118 0.35 -4.60 -11.32
C ASP A 118 -0.90 -4.36 -10.46
N PHE A 119 -2.01 -3.91 -11.06
CA PHE A 119 -3.25 -3.71 -10.32
C PHE A 119 -3.86 -5.01 -9.75
N PRO A 120 -3.99 -6.13 -10.51
CA PRO A 120 -4.43 -7.40 -9.92
C PRO A 120 -3.44 -7.94 -8.88
N ARG A 121 -2.14 -7.60 -8.98
CA ARG A 121 -1.15 -7.93 -7.94
C ARG A 121 -1.45 -7.19 -6.64
N ALA A 122 -1.83 -5.91 -6.68
CA ALA A 122 -2.22 -5.16 -5.49
C ALA A 122 -3.44 -5.77 -4.79
N LYS A 123 -4.47 -6.19 -5.56
CA LYS A 123 -5.63 -6.94 -5.05
C LYS A 123 -5.23 -8.20 -4.29
N ARG A 124 -4.33 -8.98 -4.90
CA ARG A 124 -3.80 -10.20 -4.29
C ARG A 124 -3.00 -9.90 -3.02
N THR A 125 -2.22 -8.84 -2.99
CA THR A 125 -1.46 -8.43 -1.80
C THR A 125 -2.37 -8.10 -0.62
N VAL A 126 -3.46 -7.36 -0.85
CA VAL A 126 -4.45 -7.03 0.19
C VAL A 126 -5.17 -8.29 0.69
N LEU A 127 -5.52 -9.20 -0.23
CA LEU A 127 -6.11 -10.48 0.16
C LEU A 127 -5.13 -11.33 0.98
N ILE A 128 -3.85 -11.38 0.60
CA ILE A 128 -2.79 -12.04 1.38
C ILE A 128 -2.67 -11.39 2.77
N ALA A 129 -2.68 -10.06 2.87
CA ALA A 129 -2.61 -9.37 4.15
C ALA A 129 -3.80 -9.75 5.07
N LEU A 130 -5.01 -9.84 4.51
CA LEU A 130 -6.20 -10.31 5.25
C LEU A 130 -6.09 -11.78 5.68
N THR A 131 -5.54 -12.65 4.83
CA THR A 131 -5.30 -14.06 5.22
C THR A 131 -4.28 -14.19 6.34
N ILE A 132 -3.23 -13.35 6.36
CA ILE A 132 -2.25 -13.30 7.45
C ILE A 132 -2.90 -12.77 8.73
N TRP A 133 -3.75 -11.75 8.62
CA TRP A 133 -4.45 -11.14 9.76
C TRP A 133 -5.47 -12.08 10.43
N ALA A 134 -6.20 -12.88 9.64
CA ALA A 134 -7.29 -13.74 10.12
C ALA A 134 -6.95 -14.65 11.33
N PRO A 135 -5.83 -15.40 11.35
CA PRO A 135 -5.49 -16.22 12.53
C PRO A 135 -5.24 -15.39 13.78
N PHE A 136 -4.63 -14.20 13.65
CA PHE A 136 -4.43 -13.31 14.81
C PHE A 136 -5.76 -12.76 15.31
N ALA A 137 -6.65 -12.32 14.42
CA ALA A 137 -7.98 -11.88 14.82
C ALA A 137 -8.78 -12.99 15.53
N LEU A 138 -8.67 -14.23 15.07
CA LEU A 138 -9.30 -15.40 15.70
C LEU A 138 -8.73 -15.65 17.11
N LEU A 139 -7.40 -15.65 17.26
CA LEU A 139 -6.73 -15.81 18.56
C LEU A 139 -7.15 -14.71 19.54
N PHE A 140 -7.24 -13.46 19.07
CA PHE A 140 -7.74 -12.35 19.86
C PHE A 140 -9.17 -12.61 20.34
N ALA A 141 -10.09 -12.97 19.43
CA ALA A 141 -11.48 -13.25 19.76
C ALA A 141 -11.62 -14.38 20.80
N LEU A 142 -10.88 -15.48 20.65
CA LEU A 142 -10.86 -16.59 21.62
C LEU A 142 -10.36 -16.13 22.99
N SER A 143 -9.31 -15.31 23.05
CA SER A 143 -8.77 -14.77 24.31
C SER A 143 -9.76 -13.85 25.05
N VAL A 144 -10.63 -13.15 24.31
CA VAL A 144 -11.65 -12.28 24.87
C VAL A 144 -12.85 -13.12 25.34
N LEU A 145 -13.34 -14.04 24.50
CA LEU A 145 -14.46 -14.92 24.84
C LEU A 145 -14.16 -15.82 26.04
N GLY A 146 -12.95 -16.38 26.13
CA GLY A 146 -12.52 -17.17 27.29
C GLY A 146 -12.51 -16.36 28.59
N ARG A 147 -12.13 -15.08 28.53
CA ARG A 147 -12.17 -14.17 29.69
C ARG A 147 -13.59 -13.77 30.09
N VAL A 148 -14.51 -13.68 29.13
CA VAL A 148 -15.93 -13.39 29.38
C VAL A 148 -16.63 -14.60 29.99
N SER A 149 -16.34 -15.82 29.53
CA SER A 149 -16.98 -17.05 30.03
C SER A 149 -16.56 -17.44 31.46
N HIS A 150 -15.44 -16.93 31.97
CA HIS A 150 -14.94 -17.21 33.32
C HIS A 150 -15.33 -16.14 34.36
N ARG A 151 -16.04 -15.08 33.95
CA ARG A 151 -16.65 -14.08 34.85
C ARG A 151 -18.12 -14.39 35.04
#